data_AF-A0AAU9VUH9-F1
#
_entry.id   AF-A0AAU9VUH9-F1
#
_cell.length_a   1.000
_cell.length_b   1.000
_cell.length_c   1.000
_cell.angle_alpha   90.00
_cell.angle_beta   90.00
_cell.angle_gamma   90.00
#
_symmetry.space_group_name_H-M   'P 1'
#
loop_
_entity.id
_entity.type
_entity.pdbx_description
1 polymer ?
#
loop_
_entity_poly.entity_id
_entity_poly.type
_entity_poly.pdbx_seq_one_letter_code
_entity_poly.pdbx_strand_id
1 'polypeptide(L)'
;MFRNQYDNDVTVWSPQGRIHQIEYAMEAVKQGSATVGLKSKTHAIIVALKRAASELSAHQKKILPIDDHVAVSIAGLTADARLLSKFMRSECLNSKYAYDRRLPVSRLVSAVGDKMQIPTQRYGRRPYGVGLLVAGYDDMGPHIYQTCPSANYFDCKAMAIGARSQSARTYLERHLDEFPDCEPEELIKHGLRALRETLPNEQELTIKNCSISVVGKDQDLVIYSDEGVAPYLAGIDQTKRRRGAEVRVAASLNLLMLKRDAGDKQPEGETMEAEES
;
A
#
# COMPACT_ATOMS: atom_id res chain seq x y z
N MET A 1 10.31 -5.25 -32.56
CA MET A 1 9.86 -5.51 -31.17
C MET A 1 10.75 -6.61 -30.61
N PHE A 2 11.61 -6.33 -29.64
CA PHE A 2 12.48 -7.36 -29.05
C PHE A 2 11.59 -8.31 -28.22
N ARG A 3 11.36 -9.54 -28.71
CA ARG A 3 10.75 -10.59 -27.91
C ARG A 3 11.79 -11.09 -26.91
N ASN A 4 11.51 -10.95 -25.63
CA ASN A 4 12.31 -11.57 -24.59
C ASN A 4 12.05 -13.07 -24.62
N GLN A 5 13.09 -13.91 -24.66
CA GLN A 5 12.93 -15.36 -24.73
C GLN A 5 12.80 -16.00 -23.34
N TYR A 6 13.10 -15.23 -22.28
CA TYR A 6 13.22 -15.70 -20.90
C TYR A 6 12.06 -15.26 -19.99
N ASP A 7 10.92 -14.86 -20.57
CA ASP A 7 9.82 -14.28 -19.78
C ASP A 7 8.49 -15.01 -19.92
N ASN A 8 8.44 -16.15 -20.60
CA ASN A 8 7.19 -16.93 -20.74
C ASN A 8 6.89 -17.79 -19.51
N ASP A 9 7.92 -18.38 -18.89
CA ASP A 9 7.77 -19.38 -17.83
C ASP A 9 8.50 -18.98 -16.55
N VAL A 10 7.92 -19.36 -15.42
CA VAL A 10 8.46 -19.04 -14.09
C VAL A 10 9.73 -19.84 -13.72
N THR A 11 9.97 -20.95 -14.42
CA THR A 11 11.14 -21.82 -14.21
C THR A 11 12.36 -21.40 -15.04
N VAL A 12 12.25 -20.34 -15.84
CA VAL A 12 13.32 -19.88 -16.72
C VAL A 12 14.03 -18.69 -16.10
N TRP A 13 15.33 -18.84 -15.86
CA TRP A 13 16.20 -17.77 -15.42
C TRP A 13 16.68 -16.96 -16.63
N SER A 14 16.71 -15.63 -16.49
CA SER A 14 17.37 -14.76 -17.45
C SER A 14 18.90 -14.81 -17.30
N PRO A 15 19.66 -14.43 -18.34
CA PRO A 15 21.12 -14.29 -18.24
C PRO A 15 21.59 -13.33 -17.15
N GLN A 16 20.72 -12.44 -16.66
CA GLN A 16 20.98 -11.51 -15.56
C GLN A 16 20.62 -12.08 -14.18
N GLY A 17 20.24 -13.36 -14.09
CA GLY A 17 19.86 -14.01 -12.82
C GLY A 17 18.50 -13.53 -12.29
N ARG A 18 17.55 -13.22 -13.18
CA ARG A 18 16.20 -12.75 -12.81
C ARG A 18 15.13 -13.72 -13.30
N ILE A 19 14.00 -13.77 -12.62
CA ILE A 19 12.79 -14.49 -13.06
C ILE A 19 11.73 -13.46 -13.41
N HIS A 20 11.56 -13.16 -14.71
CA HIS A 20 10.69 -12.08 -15.18
C HIS A 20 9.21 -12.30 -14.81
N GLN A 21 8.72 -13.55 -14.79
CA GLN A 21 7.35 -13.86 -14.39
C GLN A 21 7.03 -13.44 -12.95
N ILE A 22 8.00 -13.51 -12.03
CA ILE A 22 7.83 -13.02 -10.65
C ILE A 22 7.75 -11.49 -10.65
N GLU A 23 8.58 -10.83 -11.45
CA GLU A 23 8.59 -9.36 -11.56
C GLU A 23 7.30 -8.81 -12.16
N TYR A 24 6.78 -9.47 -13.20
CA TYR A 24 5.49 -9.13 -13.78
C TYR A 24 4.35 -9.33 -12.76
N ALA A 25 4.41 -10.37 -11.94
CA ALA A 25 3.45 -10.55 -10.85
C ALA A 25 3.58 -9.45 -9.78
N MET A 26 4.78 -8.94 -9.50
CA MET A 26 4.98 -7.79 -8.61
C MET A 26 4.36 -6.50 -9.17
N GLU A 27 4.36 -6.31 -10.50
CA GLU A 27 3.67 -5.17 -11.13
C GLU A 27 2.15 -5.25 -10.93
N ALA A 28 1.55 -6.44 -10.89
CA ALA A 28 0.12 -6.60 -10.60
C ALA A 28 -0.26 -6.01 -9.23
N VAL A 29 0.62 -6.12 -8.23
CA VAL A 29 0.41 -5.52 -6.90
C VAL A 29 0.36 -4.00 -6.99
N LYS A 30 1.25 -3.39 -7.79
CA LYS A 30 1.30 -1.93 -7.99
C LYS A 30 0.05 -1.38 -8.70
N GLN A 31 -0.67 -2.21 -9.46
CA GLN A 31 -1.94 -1.82 -10.10
C GLN A 31 -3.14 -1.87 -9.13
N GLY A 32 -3.04 -2.67 -8.07
CA GLY A 32 -4.03 -2.69 -6.98
C GLY A 32 -4.15 -1.32 -6.32
N SER A 33 -5.32 -0.96 -5.78
CA SER A 33 -5.43 0.30 -5.04
C SER A 33 -4.54 0.29 -3.79
N ALA A 34 -4.24 1.46 -3.24
CA ALA A 34 -3.36 1.58 -2.08
C ALA A 34 -3.96 0.97 -0.81
N THR A 35 -3.08 0.48 0.06
CA THR A 35 -3.38 0.14 1.46
C THR A 35 -2.14 0.37 2.30
N VAL A 36 -2.36 0.76 3.56
CA VAL A 36 -1.34 1.17 4.52
C VAL A 36 -1.55 0.37 5.80
N GLY A 37 -0.50 -0.23 6.33
CA GLY A 37 -0.47 -0.91 7.62
C GLY A 37 0.57 -0.28 8.53
N LEU A 38 0.27 -0.14 9.81
CA LEU A 38 1.15 0.43 10.82
C LEU A 38 0.77 -0.11 12.20
N LYS A 39 1.75 -0.15 13.11
CA LYS A 39 1.56 -0.64 14.48
C LYS A 39 2.10 0.33 15.53
N SER A 40 1.42 0.41 16.66
CA SER A 40 1.95 0.95 17.92
C SER A 40 2.49 -0.20 18.79
N LYS A 41 2.80 0.05 20.06
CA LYS A 41 3.13 -1.00 21.03
C LYS A 41 1.93 -1.91 21.36
N THR A 42 0.72 -1.43 21.17
CA THR A 42 -0.51 -2.11 21.63
C THR A 42 -1.41 -2.57 20.49
N HIS A 43 -1.41 -1.89 19.35
CA HIS A 43 -2.36 -2.15 18.26
C HIS A 43 -1.67 -2.21 16.90
N ALA A 44 -2.20 -3.06 16.02
CA ALA A 44 -1.89 -3.10 14.60
C ALA A 44 -3.14 -2.67 13.81
N ILE A 45 -2.95 -1.77 12.85
CA ILE A 45 -4.04 -1.25 12.03
C ILE A 45 -3.75 -1.39 10.54
N ILE A 46 -4.82 -1.51 9.76
CA ILE A 46 -4.76 -1.40 8.30
C ILE A 46 -5.80 -0.39 7.84
N VAL A 47 -5.40 0.48 6.92
CA VAL A 47 -6.28 1.38 6.20
C VAL A 47 -6.19 1.04 4.71
N ALA A 48 -7.32 0.92 4.04
CA ALA A 48 -7.37 0.52 2.63
C ALA A 48 -8.30 1.42 1.81
N LEU A 49 -7.83 1.79 0.62
CA LEU A 49 -8.64 2.50 -0.37
C LEU A 49 -9.40 1.49 -1.25
N LYS A 50 -10.72 1.40 -1.07
CA LYS A 50 -11.63 0.64 -1.93
C LYS A 50 -11.86 1.37 -3.25
N ARG A 51 -12.06 0.62 -4.33
CA ARG A 51 -12.50 1.15 -5.64
C ARG A 51 -13.87 0.58 -5.98
N ALA A 52 -14.68 1.37 -6.68
CA ALA A 52 -15.89 0.92 -7.36
C ALA A 52 -15.63 0.96 -8.87
N ALA A 53 -16.19 0.01 -9.62
CA ALA A 53 -16.03 -0.04 -11.08
C ALA A 53 -16.84 1.07 -11.79
N SER A 54 -17.95 1.47 -11.19
CA SER A 54 -18.85 2.54 -11.63
C SER A 54 -19.58 3.11 -10.43
N GLU A 55 -20.27 4.23 -10.59
CA GLU A 55 -21.07 4.85 -9.51
C GLU A 55 -22.20 3.95 -9.00
N LEU A 56 -22.71 3.06 -9.85
CA LEU A 56 -23.74 2.07 -9.52
C LEU A 56 -23.17 0.84 -8.80
N SER A 57 -21.84 0.71 -8.74
CA SER A 57 -21.17 -0.47 -8.20
C SER A 57 -20.82 -0.28 -6.72
N ALA A 58 -21.02 -1.35 -5.93
CA ALA A 58 -20.51 -1.39 -4.57
C ALA A 58 -18.97 -1.37 -4.57
N HIS A 59 -18.39 -0.75 -3.54
CA HIS A 59 -16.95 -0.70 -3.36
C HIS A 59 -16.41 -2.09 -3.02
N GLN A 60 -15.38 -2.54 -3.74
CA GLN A 60 -14.81 -3.87 -3.51
C GLN A 60 -14.10 -3.93 -2.14
N LYS A 61 -14.45 -4.95 -1.35
CA LYS A 61 -13.81 -5.21 -0.05
C LYS A 61 -12.33 -5.53 -0.24
N LYS A 62 -11.48 -4.84 0.53
CA LYS A 62 -10.02 -5.03 0.50
C LYS A 62 -9.46 -5.66 1.76
N ILE A 63 -10.05 -5.35 2.90
CA ILE A 63 -9.68 -5.93 4.18
C ILE A 63 -10.55 -7.18 4.37
N LEU A 64 -9.90 -8.31 4.62
CA LEU A 64 -10.51 -9.61 4.82
C LEU A 64 -10.14 -10.10 6.23
N PRO A 65 -11.13 -10.45 7.07
CA PRO A 65 -10.84 -11.06 8.36
C PRO A 65 -10.34 -12.50 8.13
N ILE A 66 -9.26 -12.86 8.82
CA ILE A 66 -8.71 -14.23 8.80
C ILE A 66 -9.10 -14.96 10.07
N ASP A 67 -8.91 -14.32 11.22
CA ASP A 67 -9.30 -14.84 12.52
C ASP A 67 -9.63 -13.66 13.46
N ASP A 68 -10.06 -13.95 14.69
CA ASP A 68 -10.28 -12.96 15.75
C ASP A 68 -9.09 -12.02 16.01
N HIS A 69 -7.87 -12.47 15.74
CA HIS A 69 -6.64 -11.74 16.00
C HIS A 69 -5.84 -11.38 14.73
N VAL A 70 -6.38 -11.64 13.53
CA VAL A 70 -5.67 -11.40 12.25
C VAL A 70 -6.60 -10.89 11.15
N ALA A 71 -6.20 -9.80 10.50
CA ALA A 71 -6.77 -9.32 9.25
C ALA A 71 -5.71 -9.20 8.15
N VAL A 72 -6.16 -9.30 6.90
CA VAL A 72 -5.32 -9.03 5.74
C VAL A 72 -5.95 -7.98 4.84
N SER A 73 -5.13 -7.09 4.30
CA SER A 73 -5.50 -6.20 3.21
C SER A 73 -4.75 -6.58 1.95
N ILE A 74 -5.43 -6.46 0.81
CA ILE A 74 -4.98 -7.04 -0.45
C ILE A 74 -4.62 -5.94 -1.46
N ALA A 75 -3.59 -6.16 -2.28
CA ALA A 75 -3.33 -5.38 -3.49
C ALA A 75 -2.90 -6.31 -4.64
N GLY A 76 -3.55 -6.19 -5.79
CA GLY A 76 -3.36 -7.07 -6.95
C GLY A 76 -4.59 -7.93 -7.26
N LEU A 77 -4.38 -9.17 -7.70
CA LEU A 77 -5.46 -10.06 -8.14
C LEU A 77 -6.31 -10.56 -6.97
N THR A 78 -7.59 -10.16 -6.92
CA THR A 78 -8.51 -10.55 -5.85
C THR A 78 -8.76 -12.06 -5.79
N ALA A 79 -8.72 -12.76 -6.92
CA ALA A 79 -8.92 -14.21 -6.95
C ALA A 79 -7.82 -14.95 -6.16
N ASP A 80 -6.56 -14.57 -6.38
CA ASP A 80 -5.42 -15.10 -5.64
C ASP A 80 -5.49 -14.74 -4.16
N ALA A 81 -5.93 -13.51 -3.86
CA ALA A 81 -6.13 -13.05 -2.49
C ALA A 81 -7.14 -13.91 -1.72
N ARG A 82 -8.25 -14.30 -2.37
CA ARG A 82 -9.27 -15.18 -1.78
C ARG A 82 -8.72 -16.59 -1.52
N LEU A 83 -7.90 -17.11 -2.42
CA LEU A 83 -7.26 -18.42 -2.25
C LEU A 83 -6.31 -18.43 -1.05
N LEU A 84 -5.45 -17.40 -0.94
CA LEU A 84 -4.56 -17.24 0.21
C LEU A 84 -5.33 -16.99 1.51
N SER A 85 -6.37 -16.16 1.50
CA SER A 85 -7.20 -15.90 2.69
C SER A 85 -7.90 -17.17 3.18
N LYS A 86 -8.41 -18.02 2.27
CA LYS A 86 -9.01 -19.31 2.63
C LYS A 86 -7.98 -20.25 3.25
N PHE A 87 -6.76 -20.28 2.69
CA PHE A 87 -5.65 -21.04 3.26
C PHE A 87 -5.32 -20.55 4.67
N MET A 88 -5.11 -19.23 4.86
CA MET A 88 -4.81 -18.65 6.17
C MET A 88 -5.88 -18.94 7.21
N ARG A 89 -7.17 -18.84 6.84
CA ARG A 89 -8.29 -19.20 7.72
C ARG A 89 -8.22 -20.66 8.16
N SER A 90 -7.88 -21.56 7.24
CA SER A 90 -7.75 -22.99 7.53
C SER A 90 -6.59 -23.23 8.49
N GLU A 91 -5.45 -22.56 8.30
CA GLU A 91 -4.30 -22.67 9.22
C GLU A 91 -4.63 -22.18 10.64
N CYS A 92 -5.32 -21.03 10.76
CA CYS A 92 -5.76 -20.54 12.07
C CYS A 92 -6.73 -21.49 12.76
N LEU A 93 -7.72 -22.00 12.02
CA LEU A 93 -8.69 -22.97 12.54
C LEU A 93 -8.01 -24.28 12.96
N ASN A 94 -7.04 -24.76 12.18
CA ASN A 94 -6.27 -25.96 12.52
C ASN A 94 -5.48 -25.78 13.82
N SER A 95 -4.87 -24.61 14.03
CA SER A 95 -4.17 -24.30 15.28
C SER A 95 -5.12 -24.30 16.48
N LYS A 96 -6.28 -23.64 16.35
CA LYS A 96 -7.31 -23.62 17.39
C LYS A 96 -7.84 -25.03 17.67
N TYR A 97 -8.09 -25.82 16.63
CA TYR A 97 -8.58 -27.20 16.79
C TYR A 97 -7.55 -28.11 17.46
N ALA A 98 -6.28 -28.06 17.04
CA ALA A 98 -5.25 -28.98 17.51
C ALA A 98 -4.65 -28.60 18.86
N TYR A 99 -4.57 -27.30 19.17
CA TYR A 99 -3.81 -26.79 20.31
C TYR A 99 -4.59 -25.81 21.19
N ASP A 100 -5.86 -25.55 20.89
CA ASP A 100 -6.72 -24.57 21.59
C ASP A 100 -6.07 -23.19 21.76
N ARG A 101 -5.30 -22.76 20.74
CA ARG A 101 -4.55 -21.50 20.77
C ARG A 101 -4.57 -20.76 19.45
N ARG A 102 -4.52 -19.42 19.55
CA ARG A 102 -4.31 -18.51 18.42
C ARG A 102 -2.98 -18.83 17.74
N LEU A 103 -2.97 -18.79 16.40
CA LEU A 103 -1.78 -19.09 15.61
C LEU A 103 -0.86 -17.87 15.60
N PRO A 104 0.41 -17.96 16.05
CA PRO A 104 1.32 -16.82 16.00
C PRO A 104 1.43 -16.24 14.58
N VAL A 105 1.36 -14.91 14.46
CA VAL A 105 1.23 -14.23 13.16
C VAL A 105 2.44 -14.51 12.28
N SER A 106 3.63 -14.55 12.87
CA SER A 106 4.88 -14.91 12.18
C SER A 106 4.81 -16.30 11.53
N ARG A 107 4.27 -17.31 12.24
CA ARG A 107 4.13 -18.68 11.72
C ARG A 107 3.11 -18.74 10.59
N LEU A 108 1.99 -18.03 10.73
CA LEU A 108 0.98 -17.92 9.67
C LEU A 108 1.58 -17.31 8.39
N VAL A 109 2.35 -16.24 8.52
CA VAL A 109 3.00 -15.57 7.39
C VAL A 109 4.08 -16.46 6.75
N SER A 110 4.88 -17.19 7.54
CA SER A 110 5.82 -18.18 7.02
C SER A 110 5.12 -19.26 6.19
N ALA A 111 4.01 -19.83 6.69
CA ALA A 111 3.23 -20.82 5.95
C ALA A 111 2.65 -20.27 4.64
N VAL A 112 2.26 -18.99 4.63
CA VAL A 112 1.85 -18.29 3.41
C VAL A 112 3.02 -18.14 2.44
N GLY A 113 4.21 -17.77 2.92
CA GLY A 113 5.44 -17.72 2.12
C GLY A 113 5.74 -19.07 1.45
N ASP A 114 5.76 -20.15 2.21
CA ASP A 114 5.99 -21.50 1.69
C ASP A 114 4.97 -21.89 0.61
N LYS A 115 3.69 -21.57 0.85
CA LYS A 115 2.62 -21.79 -0.14
C LYS A 115 2.82 -20.95 -1.41
N MET A 116 3.24 -19.70 -1.25
CA MET A 116 3.48 -18.77 -2.36
C MET A 116 4.71 -19.17 -3.19
N GLN A 117 5.69 -19.84 -2.58
CA GLN A 117 6.93 -20.23 -3.23
C GLN A 117 6.77 -21.44 -4.16
N ILE A 118 5.88 -22.38 -3.84
CA ILE A 118 5.67 -23.58 -4.67
C ILE A 118 5.42 -23.27 -6.16
N PRO A 119 4.50 -22.36 -6.55
CA PRO A 119 4.26 -22.06 -7.94
C PRO A 119 5.31 -21.15 -8.59
N THR A 120 6.31 -20.64 -7.85
CA THR A 120 7.43 -19.89 -8.44
C THR A 120 8.52 -20.80 -9.00
N GLN A 121 8.50 -22.10 -8.66
CA GLN A 121 9.51 -23.07 -9.06
C GLN A 121 8.95 -24.24 -9.89
N ARG A 122 7.63 -24.28 -10.13
CA ARG A 122 6.97 -25.38 -10.87
C ARG A 122 6.53 -24.93 -12.25
N TYR A 123 6.94 -25.69 -13.26
CA TYR A 123 6.52 -25.47 -14.65
C TYR A 123 5.00 -25.56 -14.80
N GLY A 124 4.42 -24.74 -15.69
CA GLY A 124 2.97 -24.67 -15.91
C GLY A 124 2.17 -24.06 -14.76
N ARG A 125 2.84 -23.51 -13.73
CA ARG A 125 2.21 -22.69 -12.68
C ARG A 125 2.65 -21.24 -12.84
N ARG A 126 1.91 -20.34 -12.20
CA ARG A 126 2.23 -18.91 -12.13
C ARG A 126 2.33 -18.44 -10.68
N PRO A 127 3.18 -17.45 -10.37
CA PRO A 127 3.17 -16.78 -9.08
C PRO A 127 1.78 -16.23 -8.72
N TYR A 128 1.55 -16.06 -7.42
CA TYR A 128 0.37 -15.35 -6.93
C TYR A 128 0.52 -13.86 -7.26
N GLY A 129 -0.40 -13.30 -8.03
CA GLY A 129 -0.38 -11.89 -8.45
C GLY A 129 -0.95 -10.93 -7.40
N VAL A 130 -0.70 -11.20 -6.12
CA VAL A 130 -1.23 -10.42 -4.99
C VAL A 130 -0.14 -10.19 -3.95
N GLY A 131 -0.12 -8.98 -3.38
CA GLY A 131 0.58 -8.66 -2.15
C GLY A 131 -0.42 -8.52 -1.01
N LEU A 132 -0.05 -9.03 0.16
CA LEU A 132 -0.86 -8.92 1.37
C LEU A 132 -0.15 -7.99 2.36
N LEU A 133 -0.93 -7.13 3.01
CA LEU A 133 -0.57 -6.54 4.29
C LEU A 133 -1.34 -7.29 5.37
N VAL A 134 -0.63 -7.96 6.27
CA VAL A 134 -1.19 -8.74 7.37
C VAL A 134 -1.03 -7.94 8.64
N ALA A 135 -2.13 -7.67 9.34
CA ALA A 135 -2.12 -7.10 10.68
C ALA A 135 -2.65 -8.16 11.65
N GLY A 136 -1.94 -8.36 12.74
CA GLY A 136 -2.38 -9.28 13.78
C GLY A 136 -1.81 -8.92 15.14
N TYR A 137 -2.36 -9.55 16.16
CA TYR A 137 -1.89 -9.43 17.53
C TYR A 137 -1.74 -10.83 18.12
N ASP A 138 -0.59 -11.13 18.70
CA ASP A 138 -0.34 -12.38 19.42
C ASP A 138 0.44 -12.10 20.72
N ASP A 139 0.95 -13.15 21.37
CA ASP A 139 1.67 -13.04 22.65
C ASP A 139 2.93 -12.14 22.57
N MET A 140 3.49 -11.93 21.37
CA MET A 140 4.62 -11.03 21.12
C MET A 140 4.18 -9.59 20.83
N GLY A 141 2.87 -9.31 20.86
CA GLY A 141 2.28 -8.00 20.62
C GLY A 141 1.74 -7.83 19.19
N PRO A 142 1.64 -6.57 18.72
CA PRO A 142 1.11 -6.25 17.40
C PRO A 142 2.13 -6.48 16.29
N HIS A 143 1.64 -6.95 15.14
CA HIS A 143 2.43 -7.29 13.97
C HIS A 143 1.88 -6.67 12.70
N ILE A 144 2.78 -6.21 11.84
CA ILE A 144 2.48 -5.81 10.46
C ILE A 144 3.44 -6.57 9.56
N TYR A 145 2.93 -7.49 8.75
CA TYR A 145 3.73 -8.17 7.74
C TYR A 145 3.31 -7.76 6.34
N GLN A 146 4.27 -7.70 5.44
CA GLN A 146 4.04 -7.63 4.01
C GLN A 146 4.41 -8.97 3.37
N THR A 147 3.56 -9.51 2.51
CA THR A 147 3.94 -10.58 1.57
C THR A 147 3.91 -10.05 0.14
N CYS A 148 4.79 -10.59 -0.72
CA CYS A 148 4.85 -10.22 -2.13
C CYS A 148 4.84 -11.45 -3.05
N PRO A 149 4.51 -11.29 -4.35
CA PRO A 149 4.48 -12.37 -5.33
C PRO A 149 5.75 -13.21 -5.46
N SER A 150 6.90 -12.70 -5.01
CA SER A 150 8.15 -13.46 -4.97
C SER A 150 8.23 -14.47 -3.82
N ALA A 151 7.14 -14.64 -3.06
CA ALA A 151 7.03 -15.43 -1.84
C ALA A 151 7.86 -14.93 -0.65
N ASN A 152 8.57 -13.81 -0.80
CA ASN A 152 9.20 -13.14 0.33
C ASN A 152 8.15 -12.49 1.21
N TYR A 153 8.48 -12.40 2.49
CA TYR A 153 7.71 -11.67 3.47
C TYR A 153 8.61 -10.83 4.38
N PHE A 154 8.05 -9.74 4.90
CA PHE A 154 8.78 -8.74 5.66
C PHE A 154 8.00 -8.37 6.92
N ASP A 155 8.63 -8.44 8.09
CA ASP A 155 8.10 -7.80 9.30
C ASP A 155 8.36 -6.30 9.23
N CYS A 156 7.32 -5.50 9.43
CA CYS A 156 7.32 -4.07 9.19
C CYS A 156 6.88 -3.31 10.45
N LYS A 157 7.52 -2.17 10.70
CA LYS A 157 7.00 -1.17 11.65
C LYS A 157 5.76 -0.47 11.06
N ALA A 158 5.85 -0.11 9.79
CA ALA A 158 4.76 0.37 8.97
C ALA A 158 5.08 0.06 7.50
N MET A 159 4.06 -0.10 6.66
CA MET A 159 4.23 -0.40 5.25
C MET A 159 3.02 0.05 4.42
N ALA A 160 3.24 0.37 3.15
CA ALA A 160 2.18 0.61 2.19
C ALA A 160 2.44 -0.13 0.88
N ILE A 161 1.39 -0.73 0.32
CA ILE A 161 1.43 -1.44 -0.98
C ILE A 161 0.30 -0.94 -1.89
N GLY A 162 0.42 -1.22 -3.19
CA GLY A 162 -0.53 -0.78 -4.21
C GLY A 162 -0.10 0.51 -4.93
N ALA A 163 -1.01 1.02 -5.75
CA ALA A 163 -0.80 2.17 -6.63
C ALA A 163 -0.44 3.42 -5.84
N ARG A 164 0.65 4.09 -6.24
CA ARG A 164 1.18 5.31 -5.61
C ARG A 164 1.49 5.17 -4.11
N SER A 165 1.72 3.95 -3.63
CA SER A 165 2.11 3.67 -2.24
C SER A 165 3.47 4.26 -1.83
N GLN A 166 4.30 4.68 -2.78
CA GLN A 166 5.56 5.40 -2.47
C GLN A 166 5.28 6.68 -1.66
N SER A 167 4.24 7.45 -2.01
CA SER A 167 3.90 8.68 -1.28
C SER A 167 3.44 8.40 0.15
N ALA A 168 2.73 7.28 0.37
CA ALA A 168 2.39 6.82 1.72
C ALA A 168 3.64 6.40 2.51
N ARG A 169 4.57 5.66 1.89
CA ARG A 169 5.83 5.26 2.55
C ARG A 169 6.66 6.48 2.97
N THR A 170 6.77 7.50 2.12
CA THR A 170 7.42 8.77 2.48
C THR A 170 6.77 9.45 3.69
N TYR A 171 5.44 9.39 3.82
CA TYR A 171 4.76 9.90 5.00
C TYR A 171 5.07 9.06 6.24
N LEU A 172 5.00 7.74 6.12
CA LEU A 172 5.25 6.80 7.20
C LEU A 172 6.67 6.91 7.75
N GLU A 173 7.67 7.03 6.88
CA GLU A 173 9.09 7.20 7.25
C GLU A 173 9.30 8.48 8.07
N ARG A 174 8.61 9.56 7.73
CA ARG A 174 8.73 10.85 8.44
C ARG A 174 8.16 10.85 9.86
N HIS A 175 7.16 10.01 10.14
CA HIS A 175 6.46 9.97 11.42
C HIS A 175 6.69 8.64 12.17
N LEU A 176 7.68 7.86 11.73
CA LEU A 176 7.89 6.48 12.19
C LEU A 176 8.09 6.39 13.71
N ASP A 177 8.77 7.37 14.28
CA ASP A 177 9.12 7.41 15.70
C ASP A 177 7.92 7.76 16.60
N GLU A 178 6.84 8.30 16.02
CA GLU A 178 5.61 8.68 16.76
C GLU A 178 4.70 7.47 17.00
N PHE A 179 4.74 6.45 16.12
CA PHE A 179 3.78 5.33 16.14
C PHE A 179 3.79 4.46 17.40
N PRO A 180 4.94 4.11 18.02
CA PRO A 180 4.96 3.19 19.16
C PRO A 180 4.10 3.65 20.34
N ASP A 181 4.03 4.96 20.56
CA ASP A 181 3.34 5.59 21.70
C ASP A 181 1.98 6.18 21.33
N CYS A 182 1.52 5.96 20.10
CA CYS A 182 0.19 6.39 19.66
C CYS A 182 -0.92 5.52 20.24
N GLU A 183 -1.96 6.19 20.74
CA GLU A 183 -3.26 5.58 20.98
C GLU A 183 -3.91 5.13 19.66
N PRO A 184 -4.83 4.14 19.69
CA PRO A 184 -5.42 3.56 18.48
C PRO A 184 -6.02 4.59 17.54
N GLU A 185 -6.72 5.59 18.09
CA GLU A 185 -7.38 6.63 17.29
C GLU A 185 -6.37 7.52 16.54
N GLU A 186 -5.26 7.91 17.17
CA GLU A 186 -4.24 8.73 16.50
C GLU A 186 -3.45 7.90 15.49
N LEU A 187 -3.19 6.63 15.81
CA LEU A 187 -2.58 5.69 14.87
C LEU A 187 -3.44 5.55 13.60
N ILE A 188 -4.76 5.43 13.75
CA ILE A 188 -5.71 5.42 12.61
C ILE A 188 -5.61 6.71 11.80
N LYS A 189 -5.50 7.88 12.44
CA LYS A 189 -5.32 9.15 11.74
C LYS A 189 -4.01 9.19 10.95
N HIS A 190 -2.89 8.68 11.48
CA HIS A 190 -1.64 8.54 10.72
C HIS A 190 -1.82 7.63 9.50
N GLY A 191 -2.50 6.49 9.66
CA GLY A 191 -2.83 5.59 8.55
C GLY A 191 -3.68 6.26 7.47
N LEU A 192 -4.68 7.04 7.86
CA LEU A 192 -5.54 7.81 6.95
C LEU A 192 -4.77 8.94 6.25
N ARG A 193 -3.93 9.70 6.96
CA ARG A 193 -3.05 10.74 6.39
C ARG A 193 -2.10 10.13 5.36
N ALA A 194 -1.46 9.01 5.68
CA ALA A 194 -0.61 8.26 4.75
C ALA A 194 -1.38 7.78 3.51
N LEU A 195 -2.57 7.20 3.69
CA LEU A 195 -3.39 6.71 2.59
C LEU A 195 -3.86 7.86 1.68
N ARG A 196 -4.20 9.01 2.26
CA ARG A 196 -4.58 10.22 1.52
C ARG A 196 -3.46 10.68 0.58
N GLU A 197 -2.19 10.54 0.98
CA GLU A 197 -1.07 10.92 0.11
C GLU A 197 -1.01 10.09 -1.19
N THR A 198 -1.67 8.93 -1.24
CA THR A 198 -1.78 8.10 -2.44
C THR A 198 -2.89 8.54 -3.41
N LEU A 199 -3.76 9.46 -3.01
CA LEU A 199 -4.84 9.97 -3.87
C LEU A 199 -4.33 11.07 -4.81
N PRO A 200 -4.90 11.19 -6.02
CA PRO A 200 -4.77 12.39 -6.84
C PRO A 200 -5.31 13.62 -6.09
N ASN A 201 -4.87 14.82 -6.50
CA ASN A 201 -5.21 16.07 -5.79
C ASN A 201 -6.72 16.38 -5.72
N GLU A 202 -7.50 15.88 -6.67
CA GLU A 202 -8.94 16.11 -6.78
C GLU A 202 -9.78 15.10 -5.98
N GLN A 203 -9.16 14.06 -5.43
CA GLN A 203 -9.87 13.00 -4.72
C GLN A 203 -9.62 13.07 -3.22
N GLU A 204 -10.69 12.79 -2.49
CA GLU A 204 -10.72 12.82 -1.04
C GLU A 204 -11.07 11.44 -0.46
N LEU A 205 -10.68 11.23 0.80
CA LEU A 205 -11.10 10.04 1.53
C LEU A 205 -12.54 10.22 1.96
N THR A 206 -13.36 9.24 1.60
CA THR A 206 -14.80 9.23 1.89
C THR A 206 -15.17 7.96 2.63
N ILE A 207 -16.32 8.01 3.30
CA ILE A 207 -16.98 6.89 3.97
C ILE A 207 -17.08 5.66 3.05
N LYS A 208 -17.35 5.89 1.75
CA LYS A 208 -17.53 4.81 0.76
C LYS A 208 -16.21 4.20 0.28
N ASN A 209 -15.15 5.00 0.13
CA ASN A 209 -13.88 4.53 -0.43
C ASN A 209 -12.85 4.10 0.61
N CYS A 210 -13.11 4.31 1.91
CA CYS A 210 -12.20 3.94 2.98
C CYS A 210 -12.67 2.70 3.75
N SER A 211 -11.73 1.90 4.22
CA SER A 211 -11.96 0.80 5.16
C SER A 211 -10.79 0.72 6.12
N ILE A 212 -11.09 0.48 7.39
CA ILE A 212 -10.10 0.43 8.47
C ILE A 212 -10.27 -0.91 9.19
N SER A 213 -9.16 -1.54 9.59
CA SER A 213 -9.18 -2.61 10.59
C SER A 213 -8.25 -2.29 11.74
N VAL A 214 -8.67 -2.69 12.93
CA VAL A 214 -7.94 -2.53 14.18
C VAL A 214 -7.93 -3.87 14.91
N VAL A 215 -6.76 -4.26 15.39
CA VAL A 215 -6.56 -5.42 16.27
C VAL A 215 -5.46 -5.06 17.27
N GLY A 216 -5.60 -5.48 18.52
CA GLY A 216 -4.63 -5.11 19.53
C GLY A 216 -4.81 -5.82 20.86
N LYS A 217 -4.11 -5.30 21.87
CA LYS A 217 -4.21 -5.80 23.24
C LYS A 217 -5.64 -5.65 23.74
N ASP A 218 -6.23 -6.75 24.20
CA ASP A 218 -7.59 -6.81 24.74
C ASP A 218 -8.68 -6.36 23.74
N GLN A 219 -8.34 -6.31 22.45
CA GLN A 219 -9.25 -5.93 21.36
C GLN A 219 -9.13 -6.92 20.20
N ASP A 220 -10.16 -7.76 20.06
CA ASP A 220 -10.34 -8.59 18.87
C ASP A 220 -10.52 -7.72 17.62
N LEU A 221 -10.30 -8.34 16.47
CA LEU A 221 -10.35 -7.69 15.17
C LEU A 221 -11.70 -7.01 14.95
N VAL A 222 -11.64 -5.69 14.76
CA VAL A 222 -12.77 -4.88 14.30
C VAL A 222 -12.45 -4.32 12.92
N ILE A 223 -13.41 -4.42 12.00
CA ILE A 223 -13.33 -3.82 10.67
C ILE A 223 -14.39 -2.73 10.56
N TYR A 224 -13.96 -1.48 10.41
CA TYR A 224 -14.83 -0.35 10.13
C TYR A 224 -14.98 -0.17 8.62
N SER A 225 -16.23 -0.10 8.18
CA SER A 225 -16.62 0.24 6.81
C SER A 225 -17.80 1.18 6.84
N ASP A 226 -17.91 1.98 5.79
CA ASP A 226 -19.02 2.90 5.59
C ASP A 226 -19.16 3.84 6.81
N GLU A 227 -20.32 3.95 7.43
CA GLU A 227 -20.58 4.90 8.53
C GLU A 227 -19.61 4.77 9.71
N GLY A 228 -19.09 3.56 9.99
CA GLY A 228 -18.12 3.33 11.06
C GLY A 228 -16.77 4.04 10.84
N VAL A 229 -16.49 4.51 9.62
CA VAL A 229 -15.27 5.24 9.27
C VAL A 229 -15.43 6.76 9.45
N ALA A 230 -16.67 7.26 9.55
CA ALA A 230 -16.97 8.69 9.63
C ALA A 230 -16.27 9.43 10.80
N PRO A 231 -16.21 8.89 12.04
CA PRO A 231 -15.56 9.57 13.16
C PRO A 231 -14.06 9.83 12.90
N TYR A 232 -13.39 8.85 12.29
CA TYR A 232 -11.96 8.94 11.98
C TYR A 232 -11.67 9.88 10.81
N LEU A 233 -12.58 9.96 9.84
CA LEU A 233 -12.46 10.89 8.71
C LEU A 233 -12.73 12.34 9.10
N ALA A 234 -13.61 12.61 10.07
CA ALA A 234 -13.86 13.95 10.57
C ALA A 234 -12.62 14.53 11.29
N GLY A 235 -11.82 13.67 11.92
CA GLY A 235 -10.59 14.06 12.64
C GLY A 235 -9.38 14.36 11.75
N ILE A 236 -9.45 14.14 10.43
CA ILE A 236 -8.36 14.46 9.50
C ILE A 236 -8.66 15.76 8.76
N ASP A 237 -7.77 16.74 8.90
CA ASP A 237 -7.86 17.99 8.13
C ASP A 237 -7.54 17.71 6.65
N GLN A 238 -8.59 17.56 5.84
CA GLN A 238 -8.48 17.30 4.41
C GLN A 238 -8.00 18.54 3.63
N THR A 239 -8.02 19.74 4.23
CA THR A 239 -7.76 21.02 3.54
C THR A 239 -6.28 21.39 3.40
N LYS A 240 -5.39 20.92 4.30
CA LYS A 240 -3.95 21.23 4.26
C LYS A 240 -3.26 20.86 2.93
N ARG A 241 -3.76 19.86 2.20
CA ARG A 241 -3.20 19.43 0.91
C ARG A 241 -3.67 20.29 -0.27
N ARG A 242 -4.91 20.82 -0.24
CA ARG A 242 -5.44 21.78 -1.24
C ARG A 242 -4.65 23.09 -1.22
N ARG A 243 -4.41 23.66 -0.03
CA ARG A 243 -3.58 24.88 0.11
C ARG A 243 -2.16 24.71 -0.44
N GLY A 244 -1.51 23.57 -0.18
CA GLY A 244 -0.18 23.29 -0.73
C GLY A 244 -0.15 23.16 -2.25
N ALA A 245 -1.23 22.64 -2.85
CA ALA A 245 -1.39 22.55 -4.30
C ALA A 245 -1.69 23.93 -4.94
N GLU A 246 -2.62 24.71 -4.36
CA GLU A 246 -2.95 26.07 -4.81
C GLU A 246 -1.73 27.00 -4.76
N VAL A 247 -0.93 26.94 -3.69
CA VAL A 247 0.31 27.73 -3.56
C VAL A 247 1.35 27.32 -4.61
N ARG A 248 1.46 26.03 -4.94
CA ARG A 248 2.38 25.54 -5.99
C ARG A 248 1.93 25.93 -7.40
N VAL A 249 0.63 25.89 -7.67
CA VAL A 249 0.05 26.34 -8.95
C VAL A 249 0.23 27.86 -9.10
N ALA A 250 -0.05 28.63 -8.03
CA ALA A 250 0.18 30.08 -8.01
C ALA A 250 1.65 30.44 -8.22
N ALA A 251 2.58 29.74 -7.56
CA ALA A 251 4.02 29.93 -7.77
C ALA A 251 4.46 29.59 -9.20
N SER A 252 3.88 28.53 -9.80
CA SER A 252 4.18 28.15 -11.19
C SER A 252 3.62 29.15 -12.20
N LEU A 253 2.40 29.67 -11.97
CA LEU A 253 1.82 30.74 -12.79
C LEU A 253 2.62 32.04 -12.68
N ASN A 254 3.03 32.44 -11.47
CA ASN A 254 3.87 33.62 -11.27
C ASN A 254 5.22 33.50 -11.99
N LEU A 255 5.85 32.33 -11.97
CA LEU A 255 7.09 32.07 -12.69
C LEU A 255 6.89 32.14 -14.22
N LEU A 256 5.73 31.69 -14.72
CA LEU A 256 5.38 31.78 -16.14
C LEU A 256 5.09 33.22 -16.58
N MET A 257 4.42 34.02 -15.74
CA MET A 257 4.20 35.45 -15.95
C MET A 257 5.53 36.21 -15.99
N LEU A 258 6.42 35.98 -15.02
CA LEU A 258 7.76 36.59 -14.97
C LEU A 258 8.63 36.26 -16.20
N LYS A 259 8.53 35.04 -16.74
CA LYS A 259 9.23 34.67 -17.99
C LYS A 259 8.62 35.32 -19.22
N ARG A 260 7.34 35.68 -19.18
CA ARG A 260 6.66 36.40 -20.27
C ARG A 260 7.08 37.87 -20.29
N ASP A 261 7.21 38.49 -19.11
CA ASP A 261 7.66 39.88 -18.96
C ASP A 261 9.16 40.05 -19.26
N ALA A 262 9.98 39.01 -19.08
CA ALA A 262 11.40 39.02 -19.42
C ALA A 262 11.70 38.77 -20.91
N GLY A 263 10.70 38.40 -21.71
CA GLY A 263 10.86 38.00 -23.11
C GLY A 263 10.81 39.14 -24.14
N ASP A 264 10.56 40.39 -23.71
CA ASP A 264 10.25 41.51 -24.61
C ASP A 264 11.34 42.59 -24.70
N LYS A 265 12.60 42.22 -24.42
CA LYS A 265 13.76 43.08 -24.69
C LYS A 265 14.68 42.42 -25.72
N GLN A 266 14.39 42.63 -27.00
CA GLN A 266 15.41 42.55 -28.04
C GLN A 266 16.38 43.73 -27.85
N PRO A 267 17.70 43.53 -27.81
CA PRO A 267 18.64 44.63 -27.91
C PRO A 267 18.72 45.08 -29.37
N GLU A 268 18.26 46.31 -29.63
CA GLU A 268 18.62 47.07 -30.83
C GLU A 268 20.14 47.30 -30.87
N GLY A 269 20.69 47.31 -32.08
CA GLY A 269 22.09 47.01 -32.35
C GLY A 269 23.12 48.05 -31.93
N GLU A 270 24.36 47.58 -31.82
CA GLU A 270 25.57 48.39 -31.92
C GLU A 270 26.52 47.71 -32.92
N THR A 271 26.68 48.37 -34.06
CA THR A 271 27.82 48.24 -34.96
C THR A 271 29.08 48.72 -34.25
N MET A 272 30.17 47.94 -34.26
CA MET A 272 31.50 48.49 -34.04
C MET A 272 32.56 47.71 -34.81
N GLU A 273 33.38 48.50 -35.51
CA GLU A 273 34.45 48.13 -36.43
C GLU A 273 35.70 47.58 -35.73
N ALA A 274 36.46 46.80 -36.52
CA ALA A 274 37.93 46.67 -36.62
C ALA A 274 38.82 46.67 -35.36
N GLU A 275 39.71 45.66 -35.26
CA GLU A 275 41.16 45.87 -35.47
C GLU A 275 41.95 44.56 -35.63
N GLU A 276 43.00 44.66 -36.43
CA GLU A 276 43.97 43.64 -36.83
C GLU A 276 44.86 43.15 -35.69
N SER A 277 45.17 41.84 -35.64
CA SER A 277 46.53 41.25 -35.70
C SER A 277 46.48 39.73 -35.72
#